data_AF-X1C4E4-F1
#
_entry.id   AF-X1C4E4-F1
#
_cell.length_a   1.000
_cell.length_b   1.000
_cell.length_c   1.000
_cell.angle_alpha   90.00
_cell.angle_beta   90.00
_cell.angle_gamma   90.00
#
_symmetry.space_group_name_H-M   'P 1'
#
loop_
_entity.id
_entity.type
_entity.pdbx_description
1 polymer ?
#
loop_
_entity_poly.entity_id
_entity_poly.type
_entity_poly.pdbx_seq_one_letter_code
_entity_poly.pdbx_strand_id
1 'polypeptide(L)'
;VFPVKLSVGNAEVDLGSDSVVVSVYLPGSTLLDIYAGCIATDVPDLDTILGEIAIDSAEFRIYNGDTDTVLESKEKAFLVVHLNNDKLLSEYETAKIEVKTGRGAALTVVRTAPGGMSPNSFVDLG
;
A
#
# COMPACT_ATOMS: atom_id res chain seq x y z
N VAL A 1 -1.22 5.66 1.46
CA VAL A 1 -0.71 5.27 0.12
C VAL A 1 0.79 5.47 0.10
N PHE A 2 1.54 4.52 -0.46
CA PHE A 2 3.01 4.53 -0.44
C PHE A 2 3.56 4.26 -1.84
N PRO A 3 4.38 5.15 -2.41
CA PRO A 3 5.05 4.86 -3.67
C PRO A 3 6.11 3.76 -3.47
N VAL A 4 6.18 2.82 -4.42
CA VAL A 4 7.17 1.76 -4.45
C VAL A 4 7.83 1.66 -5.82
N LYS A 5 9.07 1.18 -5.83
CA LYS A 5 9.81 0.85 -7.04
C LYS A 5 10.79 -0.28 -6.75
N LEU A 6 11.08 -1.11 -7.75
CA LEU A 6 12.17 -2.07 -7.66
C LEU A 6 13.50 -1.39 -7.37
N SER A 7 14.30 -2.01 -6.51
CA SER A 7 15.70 -1.63 -6.35
C SER A 7 16.47 -1.93 -7.64
N VAL A 8 17.46 -1.09 -7.95
CA VAL A 8 18.28 -1.25 -9.15
C VAL A 8 18.98 -2.62 -9.13
N GLY A 9 18.92 -3.34 -10.26
CA GLY A 9 19.57 -4.64 -10.43
C GLY A 9 18.77 -5.84 -9.90
N ASN A 10 17.59 -5.63 -9.33
CA ASN A 10 16.66 -6.73 -9.02
C ASN A 10 15.88 -7.17 -10.27
N ALA A 11 15.49 -8.44 -10.26
CA ALA A 11 14.53 -8.98 -11.21
C ALA A 11 13.13 -8.38 -10.97
N GLU A 12 12.27 -8.55 -11.96
CA GLU A 12 10.84 -8.26 -11.88
C GLU A 12 10.18 -8.98 -10.68
N VAL A 13 9.12 -8.38 -10.15
CA VAL A 13 8.40 -8.90 -8.99
C VAL A 13 6.93 -9.06 -9.35
N ASP A 14 6.42 -10.29 -9.22
CA ASP A 14 5.01 -10.57 -9.37
C ASP A 14 4.22 -10.03 -8.16
N LEU A 15 3.28 -9.12 -8.44
CA LEU A 15 2.32 -8.53 -7.51
C LEU A 15 0.92 -9.14 -7.70
N GLY A 16 0.78 -10.30 -8.34
CA GLY A 16 -0.48 -11.04 -8.39
C GLY A 16 -1.04 -11.34 -7.00
N SER A 17 -2.36 -11.54 -6.91
CA SER A 17 -3.09 -11.75 -5.64
C SER A 17 -2.53 -12.85 -4.75
N ASP A 18 -1.89 -13.87 -5.35
CA ASP A 18 -1.40 -15.05 -4.65
C ASP A 18 0.11 -14.95 -4.33
N SER A 19 0.76 -13.86 -4.73
CA SER A 19 2.22 -13.70 -4.71
C SER A 19 2.71 -12.73 -3.62
N VAL A 20 1.79 -12.03 -2.94
CA VAL A 20 2.11 -11.01 -1.94
C VAL A 20 1.24 -11.18 -0.71
N VAL A 21 1.86 -10.98 0.46
CA VAL A 21 1.19 -10.85 1.74
C VAL A 21 1.40 -9.44 2.26
N VAL A 22 0.31 -8.76 2.65
CA VAL A 22 0.37 -7.43 3.27
C VAL A 22 -0.22 -7.48 4.67
N SER A 23 0.63 -7.23 5.67
CA SER A 23 0.24 -7.16 7.07
C SER A 23 0.27 -5.71 7.59
N VAL A 24 -0.73 -5.33 8.38
CA VAL A 24 -0.84 -4.02 9.03
C VAL A 24 -0.93 -4.20 10.53
N TYR A 25 -0.06 -3.52 11.26
CA TYR A 25 0.01 -3.51 12.71
C TYR A 25 -0.34 -2.11 13.21
N LEU A 26 -1.43 -2.02 13.96
CA LEU A 26 -1.95 -0.82 14.60
C LEU A 26 -1.87 -0.99 16.12
N PRO A 27 -1.97 0.08 16.93
CA PRO A 27 -1.91 -0.04 18.40
C PRO A 27 -2.98 -0.96 19.00
N GLY A 28 -4.17 -1.02 18.40
CA GLY A 28 -5.30 -1.82 18.89
C GLY A 28 -5.73 -2.97 17.98
N SER A 29 -5.05 -3.21 16.86
CA SER A 29 -5.47 -4.21 15.87
C SER A 29 -4.28 -4.71 15.04
N THR A 30 -4.38 -5.93 14.54
CA THR A 30 -3.40 -6.51 13.62
C THR A 30 -4.13 -7.25 12.52
N LEU A 31 -3.79 -6.91 11.28
CA LEU A 31 -4.31 -7.51 10.06
C LEU A 31 -3.15 -8.25 9.40
N LEU A 32 -3.22 -9.57 9.30
CA LEU A 32 -2.05 -10.40 8.91
C LEU A 32 -1.92 -10.59 7.40
N ASP A 33 -3.02 -10.57 6.67
CA ASP A 33 -3.02 -10.58 5.21
C ASP A 33 -4.32 -9.95 4.70
N ILE A 34 -4.21 -8.73 4.18
CA ILE A 34 -5.33 -8.00 3.58
C ILE A 34 -5.10 -7.72 2.10
N TYR A 35 -4.15 -8.43 1.48
CA TYR A 35 -3.80 -8.18 0.10
C TYR A 35 -4.93 -8.62 -0.85
N ALA A 36 -5.32 -7.72 -1.75
CA ALA A 36 -6.42 -7.89 -2.69
C ALA A 36 -5.95 -7.96 -4.15
N GLY A 37 -4.64 -7.92 -4.39
CA GLY A 37 -4.05 -8.01 -5.73
C GLY A 37 -3.50 -6.68 -6.27
N CYS A 38 -3.32 -6.66 -7.58
CA CYS A 38 -2.70 -5.57 -8.30
C CYS A 38 -3.56 -5.16 -9.51
N ILE A 39 -3.66 -3.86 -9.75
CA ILE A 39 -4.39 -3.27 -10.87
C ILE A 39 -3.44 -2.31 -11.60
N ALA A 40 -3.25 -2.51 -12.90
CA ALA A 40 -2.58 -1.52 -13.75
C ALA A 40 -3.51 -0.30 -13.94
N THR A 41 -2.97 0.91 -13.80
CA THR A 41 -3.75 2.15 -13.96
C THR A 41 -2.91 3.28 -14.55
N ASP A 42 -3.54 4.07 -15.39
CA ASP A 42 -2.98 5.33 -15.92
C ASP A 42 -3.53 6.57 -15.19
N VAL A 43 -4.40 6.37 -14.18
CA VAL A 43 -5.18 7.44 -13.54
C VAL A 43 -4.69 7.72 -12.11
N PRO A 44 -3.79 8.72 -11.89
CA PRO A 44 -3.18 9.08 -10.59
C PRO A 44 -4.12 9.76 -9.60
N ASP A 45 -5.43 9.61 -9.75
CA ASP A 45 -6.39 10.25 -8.86
C ASP A 45 -6.65 9.41 -7.60
N LEU A 46 -6.14 9.91 -6.48
CA LEU A 46 -6.23 9.20 -5.20
C LEU A 46 -7.67 9.14 -4.66
N ASP A 47 -8.49 10.17 -4.91
CA ASP A 47 -9.89 10.19 -4.48
C ASP A 47 -10.70 9.08 -5.17
N THR A 48 -10.52 8.90 -6.49
CA THR A 48 -11.13 7.79 -7.24
C THR A 48 -10.66 6.44 -6.70
N ILE A 49 -9.35 6.25 -6.52
CA ILE A 49 -8.80 4.98 -6.03
C ILE A 49 -9.32 4.64 -4.64
N LEU A 50 -9.37 5.61 -3.72
CA LEU A 50 -9.91 5.40 -2.38
C LEU A 50 -11.42 5.11 -2.40
N GLY A 51 -12.17 5.70 -3.34
CA GLY A 51 -13.60 5.45 -3.51
C GLY A 51 -13.95 4.06 -4.04
N GLU A 52 -13.02 3.37 -4.69
CA GLU A 52 -13.20 2.00 -5.21
C GLU A 52 -13.09 0.92 -4.12
N ILE A 53 -12.45 1.26 -2.99
CA ILE A 53 -12.11 0.29 -1.94
C ILE A 53 -13.07 0.44 -0.76
N ALA A 54 -13.86 -0.60 -0.47
CA ALA A 54 -14.93 -0.54 0.54
C ALA A 54 -14.67 -1.34 1.83
N ILE A 55 -13.57 -2.11 1.89
CA ILE A 55 -13.24 -2.97 3.03
C ILE A 55 -11.77 -2.78 3.44
N ASP A 56 -11.38 -3.35 4.58
CA ASP A 56 -9.96 -3.41 4.95
C ASP A 56 -9.19 -4.19 3.89
N SER A 57 -8.38 -3.50 3.09
CA SER A 57 -7.63 -4.14 2.01
C SER A 57 -6.35 -3.39 1.69
N ALA A 58 -5.46 -4.09 1.02
CA ALA A 58 -4.27 -3.54 0.42
C ALA A 58 -4.16 -3.99 -1.04
N GLU A 59 -3.78 -3.09 -1.93
CA GLU A 59 -3.60 -3.38 -3.34
C GLU A 59 -2.44 -2.59 -3.93
N PHE A 60 -1.82 -3.15 -4.96
CA PHE A 60 -0.86 -2.40 -5.77
C PHE A 60 -1.54 -1.76 -6.98
N ARG A 61 -1.12 -0.54 -7.29
CA ARG A 61 -1.50 0.19 -8.50
C ARG A 61 -0.25 0.44 -9.34
N ILE A 62 -0.02 -0.33 -10.40
CA ILE A 62 1.13 -0.13 -11.31
C ILE A 62 0.80 1.01 -12.26
N TYR A 63 1.70 2.00 -12.33
CA TYR A 63 1.67 3.13 -13.26
C TYR A 63 2.57 2.91 -14.44
N ASN A 64 2.06 3.27 -15.62
CA ASN A 64 2.78 3.14 -16.88
C ASN A 64 3.26 1.69 -17.09
N GLY A 65 2.42 0.73 -16.69
CA GLY A 65 2.67 -0.68 -16.92
C GLY A 65 2.01 -1.20 -18.18
N ASP A 66 2.26 -2.46 -18.51
CA ASP A 66 1.81 -3.10 -19.74
C ASP A 66 0.57 -4.00 -19.56
N THR A 67 -0.22 -3.72 -18.53
CA THR A 67 -1.49 -4.38 -18.13
C THR A 67 -1.36 -5.69 -17.36
N ASP A 68 -0.15 -6.11 -17.02
CA ASP A 68 0.07 -7.26 -16.16
C ASP A 68 0.15 -6.87 -14.66
N THR A 69 0.51 -7.85 -13.82
CA THR A 69 0.72 -7.67 -12.37
C THR A 69 2.20 -7.71 -11.99
N VAL A 70 3.10 -7.62 -12.96
CA VAL A 70 4.54 -7.76 -12.74
C VAL A 70 5.15 -6.38 -12.70
N LEU A 71 5.71 -6.01 -11.54
CA LEU A 71 6.42 -4.73 -11.44
C LEU A 71 7.79 -4.84 -12.09
N GLU A 72 8.04 -4.03 -13.11
CA GLU A 72 9.30 -3.96 -13.84
C GLU A 72 10.19 -2.75 -13.47
N SER A 73 11.44 -2.76 -13.95
CA SER A 73 12.47 -1.75 -13.61
C SER A 73 12.13 -0.31 -14.06
N LYS A 74 11.31 -0.15 -15.09
CA LYS A 74 10.92 1.15 -15.66
C LYS A 74 9.57 1.64 -15.13
N GLU A 75 8.87 0.81 -14.39
CA GLU A 75 7.57 1.10 -13.85
C GLU A 75 7.67 1.68 -12.44
N LYS A 76 6.53 2.14 -11.95
CA LYS A 76 6.33 2.57 -10.57
C LYS A 76 5.01 2.01 -10.11
N ALA A 77 4.88 1.69 -8.84
CA ALA A 77 3.58 1.34 -8.28
C ALA A 77 3.30 2.12 -7.02
N PHE A 78 2.03 2.16 -6.63
CA PHE A 78 1.62 2.59 -5.31
C PHE A 78 1.05 1.40 -4.55
N LEU A 79 1.46 1.23 -3.30
CA LEU A 79 0.72 0.44 -2.34
C LEU A 79 -0.39 1.30 -1.76
N VAL A 80 -1.64 0.93 -1.99
CA VAL A 80 -2.81 1.53 -1.36
C VAL A 80 -3.22 0.60 -0.23
N VAL A 81 -3.41 1.16 0.96
CA VAL A 81 -3.94 0.45 2.12
C VAL A 81 -5.15 1.24 2.60
N HIS A 82 -6.31 0.59 2.58
CA HIS A 82 -7.55 1.13 3.11
C HIS A 82 -7.89 0.42 4.41
N LEU A 83 -8.24 1.19 5.43
CA LEU A 83 -8.64 0.72 6.75
C LEU A 83 -10.01 1.32 7.08
N ASN A 84 -10.93 0.47 7.52
CA ASN A 84 -12.28 0.87 7.91
C ASN A 84 -12.27 1.80 9.13
N ASN A 85 -13.40 2.51 9.33
CA ASN A 85 -13.56 3.52 10.39
C ASN A 85 -13.39 2.99 11.83
N ASP A 86 -13.36 1.68 12.05
CA ASP A 86 -13.07 1.07 13.36
C ASP A 86 -11.56 0.91 13.62
N LYS A 87 -10.71 1.22 12.63
CA LYS A 87 -9.24 1.06 12.65
C LYS A 87 -8.51 2.39 12.39
N LEU A 88 -9.12 3.49 12.82
CA LEU A 88 -8.55 4.83 12.70
C LEU A 88 -7.28 4.95 13.54
N LEU A 89 -6.30 5.65 12.98
CA LEU A 89 -5.06 6.01 13.67
C LEU A 89 -5.24 7.38 14.33
N SER A 90 -5.11 7.43 15.65
CA SER A 90 -5.16 8.69 16.40
C SER A 90 -3.85 9.45 16.28
N GLU A 91 -3.86 10.73 16.67
CA GLU A 91 -2.63 11.53 16.71
C GLU A 91 -1.56 10.86 17.56
N TYR A 92 -0.31 10.91 17.09
CA TYR A 92 0.88 10.31 17.71
C TYR A 92 0.88 8.78 17.78
N GLU A 93 -0.14 8.10 17.26
CA GLU A 93 -0.11 6.65 17.12
C GLU A 93 0.75 6.22 15.91
N THR A 94 1.33 5.03 16.02
CA THR A 94 2.23 4.48 15.01
C THR A 94 1.59 3.28 14.33
N ALA A 95 1.61 3.29 13.01
CA ALA A 95 1.26 2.16 12.18
C ALA A 95 2.54 1.54 11.59
N LYS A 96 2.59 0.21 11.57
CA LYS A 96 3.60 -0.55 10.83
C LYS A 96 2.90 -1.36 9.75
N ILE A 97 3.45 -1.33 8.55
CA ILE A 97 3.00 -2.13 7.41
C ILE A 97 4.17 -2.98 6.97
N GLU A 98 3.93 -4.26 6.75
CA GLU A 98 4.89 -5.23 6.27
C GLU A 98 4.36 -5.85 4.98
N VAL A 99 5.19 -5.84 3.93
CA VAL A 99 4.88 -6.41 2.63
C VAL A 99 5.90 -7.50 2.33
N LYS A 100 5.41 -8.71 2.06
CA LYS A 100 6.23 -9.85 1.69
C LYS A 100 5.82 -10.35 0.32
N THR A 101 6.74 -10.33 -0.62
CA THR A 101 6.57 -10.89 -1.97
C THR A 101 7.07 -12.34 -1.99
N GLY A 102 6.67 -13.12 -3.00
CA GLY A 102 7.09 -14.53 -3.15
C GLY A 102 8.60 -14.73 -3.23
N ARG A 103 9.35 -13.69 -3.62
CA ARG A 103 10.82 -13.66 -3.60
C ARG A 103 11.32 -12.24 -3.30
N GLY A 104 12.44 -12.15 -2.59
CA GLY A 104 13.12 -10.89 -2.29
C GLY A 104 13.07 -10.54 -0.81
N ALA A 105 13.50 -9.32 -0.49
CA ALA A 105 13.42 -8.79 0.87
C ALA A 105 12.03 -8.21 1.15
N ALA A 106 11.56 -8.35 2.38
CA ALA A 106 10.32 -7.72 2.81
C ALA A 106 10.47 -6.19 2.85
N LEU A 107 9.45 -5.48 2.41
CA LEU A 107 9.32 -4.03 2.60
C LEU A 107 8.63 -3.79 3.94
N THR A 108 9.18 -2.89 4.75
CA THR A 108 8.55 -2.43 5.99
C THR A 108 8.39 -0.92 5.93
N VAL A 109 7.17 -0.45 6.16
CA VAL A 109 6.84 0.96 6.33
C VAL A 109 6.41 1.18 7.76
N VAL A 110 7.03 2.15 8.44
CA VAL A 110 6.63 2.59 9.77
C VAL A 110 6.39 4.08 9.73
N ARG A 111 5.20 4.51 10.14
CA ARG A 111 4.83 5.92 10.20
C ARG A 111 4.05 6.22 11.47
N THR A 112 4.25 7.42 12.00
CA THR A 112 3.56 7.94 13.18
C THR A 112 2.68 9.09 12.73
N ALA A 113 1.40 9.06 13.10
CA ALA A 113 0.48 10.16 12.82
C ALA A 113 0.96 11.43 13.53
N PRO A 114 1.03 12.59 12.85
CA PRO A 114 1.34 13.86 13.49
C PRO A 114 0.18 14.32 14.38
N GLY A 115 0.45 15.27 15.27
CA GLY A 115 -0.60 16.01 15.97
C GLY A 115 -1.20 17.11 15.10
N GLY A 116 -2.46 17.48 15.38
CA GLY A 116 -3.17 18.54 14.68
C GLY A 116 -3.68 18.16 13.29
N MET A 117 -4.02 16.88 13.06
CA MET A 117 -4.55 16.45 11.76
C MET A 117 -5.94 17.04 11.53
N SER A 118 -6.13 17.71 10.38
CA SER A 118 -7.44 18.26 10.02
C SER A 118 -8.37 17.14 9.50
N PRO A 119 -9.64 17.10 9.93
CA PRO A 119 -10.61 16.13 9.39
C PRO A 119 -10.75 16.26 7.88
N ASN A 120 -10.98 15.13 7.20
CA ASN A 120 -11.23 15.07 5.74
C ASN A 120 -10.13 15.73 4.89
N SER A 121 -8.87 15.63 5.33
CA SER A 121 -7.73 16.17 4.59
C SER A 121 -6.64 15.12 4.45
N PHE A 122 -5.89 15.19 3.35
CA PHE A 122 -4.70 14.37 3.19
C PHE A 122 -3.57 14.87 4.09
N VAL A 123 -2.93 13.94 4.77
CA VAL A 123 -1.73 14.17 5.58
C VAL A 123 -0.59 13.40 4.97
N ASP A 124 0.49 14.10 4.62
CA ASP A 124 1.75 13.47 4.20
C ASP A 124 2.56 13.07 5.44
N LEU A 125 3.00 11.82 5.48
CA LEU A 125 3.78 11.24 6.58
C LEU A 125 5.27 11.08 6.23
N GLY A 126 5.70 11.56 5.05
CA GLY A 126 7.07 11.48 4.54
C GLY A 126 7.38 10.22 3.76
#